data_AF-A0A0E0JQ18-F1
#
_entry.id   AF-A0A0E0JQ18-F1
#
_cell.length_a   1.000
_cell.length_b   1.000
_cell.length_c   1.000
_cell.angle_alpha   90.00
_cell.angle_beta   90.00
_cell.angle_gamma   90.00
#
_symmetry.space_group_name_H-M   'P 1'
#
loop_
_entity.id
_entity.type
_entity.pdbx_description
1 polymer ?
#
loop_
_entity_poly.entity_id
_entity_poly.type
_entity_poly.pdbx_seq_one_letter_code
_entity_poly.pdbx_strand_id
1 'polypeptide(L)'
;MAPPAMAFQALALGPLPLPLPAARLRRVRVLAVAADHTPPPSSPPEPANSPSRLLRELAERKKAVSPKKKHPPRRFILKPPLDDERLTQRFLNSPQLSLKALPLLSSCLPSAPLSAADRTWMDEYLLEAKQALGYPLAPSETLGDDDGDDDCCPARHFDVLLYLAFQHLDTSCERTRTRHVRSGHSRLWFLGQYVLELAFCEFFLQRYPRESPGPMRERVFALIGKRAIPKWLKAASLHNLVFPYDDLDKMIRKDREPPAKAVFWALFGAIYLCFGMPEVYRVLFEAFGMDPEDESCQPKLRRQLEDVDYVSVEFEKRQLTWQDVAAYRPPPDALFAHPRLFRACVPPGMHRFRGNIWDFDNRPKVMNTLGYPLPMNDRIPEITEARNIELGLGLQLCFLHPSKHKFEHPRFCLERLEYVGQKIQDLVMAERLLMKHLDAPGRWLAEKHRRLLMNKYCGRYLRDKHLHHYIIYGESVQDRFEHNRRLRNPSTTAVQQAIHGLAYCVYGKPDVRRLMFEVFDFEQVQPKAV
;
A
#
# COMPACT_ATOMS: atom_id res chain seq x y z
N MET A 1 19.53 49.24 23.71
CA MET A 1 20.02 48.03 24.39
C MET A 1 19.52 46.82 23.63
N ALA A 2 20.42 46.13 22.93
CA ALA A 2 20.18 44.91 22.18
C ALA A 2 21.18 43.85 22.66
N PRO A 3 20.77 42.58 22.73
CA PRO A 3 21.69 41.45 22.60
C PRO A 3 21.08 40.33 21.69
N PRO A 4 21.80 39.25 21.35
CA PRO A 4 22.63 39.21 20.16
C PRO A 4 22.25 38.09 19.16
N ALA A 5 22.81 38.21 17.95
CA ALA A 5 22.75 37.25 16.87
C ALA A 5 23.55 35.95 17.20
N MET A 6 22.99 34.80 16.84
CA MET A 6 23.69 33.52 16.80
C MET A 6 23.82 33.04 15.36
N ALA A 7 25.07 32.94 14.91
CA ALA A 7 25.50 32.49 13.60
C ALA A 7 25.35 30.97 13.45
N PHE A 8 24.79 30.52 12.32
CA PHE A 8 24.91 29.15 11.84
C PHE A 8 26.00 29.10 10.77
N GLN A 9 27.14 28.48 11.09
CA GLN A 9 28.20 28.20 10.13
C GLN A 9 27.80 27.03 9.23
N ALA A 10 27.68 27.31 7.93
CA ALA A 10 27.65 26.32 6.87
C ALA A 10 29.08 26.09 6.36
N LEU A 11 29.58 24.86 6.44
CA LEU A 11 30.82 24.47 5.77
C LEU A 11 30.48 23.79 4.44
N ALA A 12 30.61 24.58 3.37
CA ALA A 12 30.79 24.10 2.01
C ALA A 12 32.28 23.90 1.77
N LEU A 13 32.66 22.75 1.20
CA LEU A 13 34.01 22.53 0.65
C LEU A 13 33.87 22.09 -0.81
N GLY A 14 34.24 23.00 -1.70
CA GLY A 14 34.58 22.73 -3.10
C GLY A 14 36.07 22.34 -3.26
N PRO A 15 36.50 22.00 -4.49
CA PRO A 15 37.63 21.10 -4.73
C PRO A 15 38.93 21.77 -5.28
N LEU A 16 39.98 20.93 -5.43
CA LEU A 16 41.21 21.01 -6.27
C LEU A 16 42.54 21.38 -5.55
N PRO A 17 43.76 21.08 -6.08
CA PRO A 17 44.25 20.00 -6.97
C PRO A 17 45.64 19.38 -6.57
N LEU A 18 46.01 18.26 -7.26
CA LEU A 18 47.32 17.62 -7.66
C LEU A 18 48.70 18.17 -7.15
N PRO A 19 49.86 17.41 -7.17
CA PRO A 19 50.25 16.32 -8.10
C PRO A 19 51.10 15.13 -7.54
N LEU A 20 51.34 14.13 -8.40
CA LEU A 20 52.23 12.95 -8.26
C LEU A 20 53.72 13.28 -8.49
N PRO A 21 54.64 12.43 -7.98
CA PRO A 21 55.84 12.09 -8.74
C PRO A 21 56.06 10.58 -8.92
N ALA A 22 56.56 10.22 -10.11
CA ALA A 22 56.96 8.89 -10.51
C ALA A 22 58.45 8.62 -10.19
N ALA A 23 58.79 7.44 -9.66
CA ALA A 23 60.18 6.95 -9.66
C ALA A 23 60.30 5.42 -9.61
N ARG A 24 60.72 4.88 -10.76
CA ARG A 24 61.72 3.82 -11.02
C ARG A 24 61.82 2.55 -10.14
N LEU A 25 61.67 1.43 -10.84
CA LEU A 25 62.11 0.06 -10.54
C LEU A 25 63.48 -0.06 -9.85
N ARG A 26 63.53 -0.84 -8.77
CA ARG A 26 64.69 -1.69 -8.42
C ARG A 26 64.21 -3.08 -8.02
N ARG A 27 64.54 -4.08 -8.85
CA ARG A 27 64.46 -5.50 -8.49
C ARG A 27 65.64 -5.82 -7.56
N VAL A 28 65.35 -6.16 -6.31
CA VAL A 28 66.31 -6.82 -5.43
C VAL A 28 65.96 -8.31 -5.42
N ARG A 29 66.85 -9.13 -5.99
CA ARG A 29 66.84 -10.59 -5.81
C ARG A 29 67.49 -10.87 -4.46
N VAL A 30 66.74 -11.46 -3.53
CA VAL A 30 67.33 -12.08 -2.32
C VAL A 30 67.23 -13.59 -2.51
N LEU A 31 68.39 -14.24 -2.44
CA LEU A 31 68.60 -15.68 -2.53
C LEU A 31 67.96 -16.38 -1.33
N ALA A 32 67.20 -17.44 -1.58
CA ALA A 32 66.70 -18.35 -0.56
C ALA A 32 67.85 -19.28 -0.12
N VAL A 33 68.16 -19.26 1.17
CA VAL A 33 68.99 -20.29 1.82
C VAL A 33 68.05 -21.37 2.33
N ALA A 34 68.25 -22.60 1.85
CA ALA A 34 67.59 -23.78 2.36
C ALA A 34 68.07 -24.04 3.81
N ALA A 35 67.13 -24.21 4.73
CA ALA A 35 67.41 -24.73 6.06
C ALA A 35 66.46 -25.89 6.34
N ASP A 36 67.08 -26.98 6.77
CA ASP A 36 66.57 -28.34 6.89
C ASP A 36 65.35 -28.51 7.79
N HIS A 37 64.63 -29.58 7.45
CA HIS A 37 63.54 -30.16 8.21
C HIS A 37 64.04 -30.87 9.48
N THR A 38 63.86 -30.25 10.64
CA THR A 38 63.71 -30.97 11.93
C THR A 38 62.72 -30.23 12.83
N PRO A 39 61.68 -30.89 13.38
CA PRO A 39 60.70 -30.24 14.25
C PRO A 39 61.25 -30.09 15.68
N PRO A 40 61.23 -28.89 16.30
CA PRO A 40 61.47 -28.76 17.73
C PRO A 40 60.15 -28.91 18.53
N PRO A 41 60.25 -29.24 19.84
CA PRO A 41 59.15 -29.72 20.65
C PRO A 41 58.13 -28.61 21.00
N SER A 42 56.91 -29.05 21.31
CA SER A 42 55.75 -28.21 21.66
C SER A 42 56.03 -27.27 22.85
N SER A 43 56.06 -25.97 22.58
CA SER A 43 56.10 -24.90 23.59
C SER A 43 54.69 -24.54 24.10
N PRO A 44 54.55 -24.06 25.36
CA PRO A 44 53.26 -23.78 26.01
C PRO A 44 52.48 -22.62 25.35
N PRO A 45 51.15 -22.51 25.58
CA PRO A 45 50.29 -21.59 24.85
C PRO A 45 50.61 -20.12 25.16
N GLU A 46 50.89 -19.34 24.12
CA GLU A 46 51.18 -17.90 24.22
C GLU A 46 49.93 -17.09 24.64
N PRO A 47 50.10 -16.02 25.44
CA PRO A 47 49.00 -15.14 25.86
C PRO A 47 48.32 -14.45 24.67
N ALA A 48 47.01 -14.18 24.80
CA ALA A 48 46.13 -13.76 23.70
C ALA A 48 46.56 -12.49 22.93
N ASN A 49 47.40 -11.64 23.53
CA ASN A 49 47.83 -10.35 22.97
C ASN A 49 49.30 -10.32 22.52
N SER A 50 49.95 -11.47 22.29
CA SER A 50 51.34 -11.47 21.83
C SER A 50 51.46 -11.04 20.35
N PRO A 51 52.44 -10.19 20.00
CA PRO A 51 52.68 -9.79 18.61
C PRO A 51 53.09 -10.98 17.72
N SER A 52 53.74 -12.01 18.30
CA SER A 52 54.07 -13.28 17.65
C SER A 52 52.83 -14.06 17.20
N ARG A 53 51.78 -14.11 18.01
CA ARG A 53 50.50 -14.73 17.65
C ARG A 53 49.77 -13.97 16.54
N LEU A 54 49.78 -12.63 16.59
CA LEU A 54 49.20 -11.78 15.53
C LEU A 54 49.93 -11.99 14.19
N LEU A 55 51.26 -12.09 14.21
CA LEU A 55 52.04 -12.39 13.01
C LEU A 55 51.77 -13.80 12.47
N ARG A 56 51.52 -14.78 13.35
CA ARG A 56 51.13 -16.14 12.97
C ARG A 56 49.71 -16.20 12.37
N GLU A 57 48.73 -15.51 12.97
CA GLU A 57 47.39 -15.37 12.41
C GLU A 57 47.39 -14.62 11.07
N LEU A 58 48.21 -13.59 10.92
CA LEU A 58 48.40 -12.90 9.64
C LEU A 58 49.11 -13.77 8.60
N ALA A 59 50.04 -14.64 9.01
CA ALA A 59 50.68 -15.61 8.13
C ALA A 59 49.70 -16.73 7.72
N GLU A 60 48.82 -17.17 8.62
CA GLU A 60 47.74 -18.12 8.33
C GLU A 60 46.68 -17.49 7.41
N ARG A 61 46.31 -16.23 7.62
CA ARG A 61 45.44 -15.46 6.71
C ARG A 61 46.10 -15.18 5.36
N LYS A 62 47.42 -15.04 5.31
CA LYS A 62 48.18 -14.97 4.05
C LYS A 62 48.32 -16.32 3.35
N LYS A 63 48.34 -17.44 4.06
CA LYS A 63 48.25 -18.80 3.49
C LYS A 63 46.84 -19.11 2.97
N ALA A 64 45.81 -18.56 3.61
CA ALA A 64 44.46 -18.44 3.07
C ALA A 64 44.41 -17.36 1.97
N VAL A 65 45.30 -17.46 0.98
CA VAL A 65 45.21 -16.71 -0.27
C VAL A 65 43.83 -16.97 -0.84
N SER A 66 43.11 -15.88 -1.11
CA SER A 66 41.92 -15.77 -1.95
C SER A 66 41.70 -17.01 -2.79
N PRO A 67 40.51 -17.66 -2.75
CA PRO A 67 40.27 -18.86 -3.53
C PRO A 67 40.68 -18.53 -4.96
N LYS A 68 41.70 -19.24 -5.48
CA LYS A 68 42.08 -19.14 -6.89
C LYS A 68 40.76 -19.15 -7.63
N LYS A 69 40.45 -18.07 -8.37
CA LYS A 69 39.27 -18.02 -9.24
C LYS A 69 39.38 -19.23 -10.17
N LYS A 70 38.85 -20.38 -9.74
CA LYS A 70 38.31 -21.36 -10.65
C LYS A 70 37.34 -20.52 -11.44
N HIS A 71 37.64 -20.27 -12.71
CA HIS A 71 36.61 -19.81 -13.62
C HIS A 71 35.40 -20.66 -13.30
N PRO A 72 34.25 -20.07 -12.93
CA PRO A 72 33.06 -20.88 -12.76
C PRO A 72 32.97 -21.74 -14.02
N PRO A 73 32.70 -23.05 -13.91
CA PRO A 73 32.44 -23.84 -15.11
C PRO A 73 31.48 -23.01 -15.95
N ARG A 74 31.66 -22.97 -17.28
CA ARG A 74 30.72 -22.34 -18.21
C ARG A 74 29.36 -23.07 -18.13
N ARG A 75 28.72 -23.04 -16.95
CA ARG A 75 27.30 -23.19 -16.76
C ARG A 75 26.75 -21.96 -17.41
N PHE A 76 26.15 -22.18 -18.57
CA PHE A 76 25.41 -21.19 -19.33
C PHE A 76 24.84 -20.13 -18.38
N ILE A 77 25.32 -18.89 -18.51
CA ILE A 77 24.86 -17.74 -17.71
C ILE A 77 23.33 -17.61 -17.85
N LEU A 78 22.82 -18.09 -18.99
CA LEU A 78 21.42 -18.31 -19.29
C LEU A 78 21.14 -19.80 -19.12
N LYS A 79 20.20 -20.19 -18.24
CA LYS A 79 19.62 -21.54 -18.33
C LYS A 79 19.15 -21.75 -19.78
N PRO A 80 19.35 -22.94 -20.38
CA PRO A 80 18.74 -23.24 -21.67
C PRO A 80 17.25 -22.84 -21.61
N PRO A 81 16.69 -22.21 -22.66
CA PRO A 81 15.25 -21.95 -22.69
C PRO A 81 14.54 -23.25 -22.33
N LEU A 82 13.50 -23.13 -21.49
CA LEU A 82 12.65 -24.27 -21.18
C LEU A 82 12.19 -24.85 -22.51
N ASP A 83 12.27 -26.17 -22.63
CA ASP A 83 11.68 -26.91 -23.75
C ASP A 83 10.25 -26.41 -24.01
N ASP A 84 9.95 -26.06 -25.26
CA ASP A 84 8.71 -25.36 -25.63
C ASP A 84 7.47 -26.19 -25.24
N GLU A 85 7.56 -27.52 -25.26
CA GLU A 85 6.50 -28.41 -24.80
C GLU A 85 6.28 -28.29 -23.28
N ARG A 86 7.37 -28.28 -22.50
CA ARG A 86 7.31 -28.12 -21.04
C ARG A 86 6.84 -26.74 -20.63
N LEU A 87 7.18 -25.71 -21.41
CA LEU A 87 6.71 -24.35 -21.20
C LEU A 87 5.21 -24.24 -21.48
N THR A 88 4.75 -24.78 -22.61
CA THR A 88 3.33 -24.84 -22.97
C THR A 88 2.51 -25.57 -21.91
N GLN A 89 2.96 -26.74 -21.46
CA GLN A 89 2.31 -27.49 -20.37
C GLN A 89 2.24 -26.69 -19.07
N ARG A 90 3.28 -25.93 -18.73
CA ARG A 90 3.26 -25.05 -17.55
C ARG A 90 2.23 -23.94 -17.67
N PHE A 91 2.06 -23.35 -18.84
CA PHE A 91 1.06 -22.31 -19.06
C PHE A 91 -0.36 -22.87 -19.00
N LEU A 92 -0.61 -24.01 -19.63
CA LEU A 92 -1.93 -24.67 -19.60
C LEU A 92 -2.32 -25.10 -18.19
N ASN A 93 -1.35 -25.56 -17.39
CA ASN A 93 -1.59 -26.03 -16.03
C ASN A 93 -1.46 -24.93 -14.96
N SER A 94 -1.31 -23.66 -15.34
CA SER A 94 -1.09 -22.57 -14.39
C SER A 94 -2.43 -22.08 -13.80
N PRO A 95 -2.66 -22.21 -12.48
CA PRO A 95 -3.85 -21.63 -11.84
C PRO A 95 -3.92 -20.09 -12.02
N GLN A 96 -2.76 -19.45 -12.18
CA GLN A 96 -2.69 -18.01 -12.40
C GLN A 96 -3.22 -17.58 -13.77
N LEU A 97 -3.23 -18.46 -14.78
CA LEU A 97 -3.64 -18.14 -16.15
C LEU A 97 -4.95 -18.80 -16.58
N SER A 98 -5.53 -19.65 -15.73
CA SER A 98 -6.81 -20.32 -16.02
C SER A 98 -7.99 -19.34 -16.03
N LEU A 99 -8.01 -18.37 -15.10
CA LEU A 99 -9.14 -17.45 -14.95
C LEU A 99 -9.00 -16.20 -15.84
N LYS A 100 -9.64 -16.23 -17.00
CA LYS A 100 -9.68 -15.07 -17.91
C LYS A 100 -10.66 -13.98 -17.45
N ALA A 101 -11.76 -14.36 -16.81
CA ALA A 101 -12.81 -13.43 -16.39
C ALA A 101 -12.42 -12.57 -15.17
N LEU A 102 -11.51 -13.06 -14.32
CA LEU A 102 -11.12 -12.44 -13.05
C LEU A 102 -9.61 -12.11 -13.02
N PRO A 103 -9.12 -11.18 -13.84
CA PRO A 103 -7.68 -10.96 -14.02
C PRO A 103 -6.95 -10.52 -12.73
N LEU A 104 -7.63 -9.80 -11.84
CA LEU A 104 -7.05 -9.39 -10.57
C LEU A 104 -6.86 -10.60 -9.62
N LEU A 105 -7.89 -11.43 -9.48
CA LEU A 105 -7.83 -12.64 -8.65
C LEU A 105 -6.82 -13.63 -9.22
N SER A 106 -6.88 -13.88 -10.53
CA SER A 106 -5.93 -14.76 -11.23
C SER A 106 -4.50 -14.32 -10.95
N SER A 107 -4.23 -13.02 -10.96
CA SER A 107 -2.89 -12.51 -10.71
C SER A 107 -2.33 -12.88 -9.33
N CYS A 108 -3.16 -13.16 -8.32
CA CYS A 108 -2.73 -13.52 -6.97
C CYS A 108 -2.64 -15.04 -6.73
N LEU A 109 -3.12 -15.86 -7.67
CA LEU A 109 -2.99 -17.31 -7.64
C LEU A 109 -1.54 -17.76 -7.90
N PRO A 110 -1.16 -18.97 -7.47
CA PRO A 110 0.19 -19.45 -7.69
C PRO A 110 0.40 -19.78 -9.18
N SER A 111 1.59 -19.49 -9.70
CA SER A 111 1.92 -19.74 -11.11
C SER A 111 2.08 -21.23 -11.45
N ALA A 112 2.13 -22.10 -10.45
CA ALA A 112 2.20 -23.55 -10.56
C ALA A 112 1.24 -24.19 -9.54
N PRO A 113 0.75 -25.42 -9.81
CA PRO A 113 -0.13 -26.13 -8.89
C PRO A 113 0.56 -26.42 -7.55
N LEU A 114 -0.24 -26.47 -6.49
CA LEU A 114 0.19 -26.78 -5.14
C LEU A 114 0.75 -28.21 -5.05
N SER A 115 1.83 -28.37 -4.28
CA SER A 115 2.47 -29.66 -4.05
C SER A 115 1.68 -30.52 -3.06
N ALA A 116 2.03 -31.81 -2.94
CA ALA A 116 1.39 -32.70 -1.96
C ALA A 116 1.54 -32.19 -0.52
N ALA A 117 2.71 -31.63 -0.17
CA ALA A 117 2.96 -31.04 1.15
C ALA A 117 2.11 -29.79 1.43
N ASP A 118 1.77 -29.04 0.37
CA ASP A 118 0.89 -27.89 0.51
C ASP A 118 -0.56 -28.33 0.76
N ARG A 119 -0.99 -29.41 0.08
CA ARG A 119 -2.32 -30.01 0.28
C ARG A 119 -2.48 -30.60 1.68
N THR A 120 -1.48 -31.32 2.20
CA THR A 120 -1.53 -31.84 3.57
C THR A 120 -1.66 -30.72 4.60
N TRP A 121 -0.97 -29.59 4.40
CA TRP A 121 -1.16 -28.43 5.27
C TRP A 121 -2.60 -27.89 5.19
N MET A 122 -3.18 -27.82 3.99
CA MET A 122 -4.56 -27.38 3.81
C MET A 122 -5.54 -28.32 4.53
N ASP A 123 -5.36 -29.63 4.41
CA ASP A 123 -6.22 -30.62 5.06
C ASP A 123 -6.15 -30.54 6.59
N GLU A 124 -4.97 -30.25 7.15
CA GLU A 124 -4.76 -30.18 8.61
C GLU A 124 -5.22 -28.86 9.24
N TYR A 125 -4.93 -27.71 8.60
CA TYR A 125 -5.00 -26.40 9.26
C TYR A 125 -6.09 -25.46 8.72
N LEU A 126 -6.63 -25.73 7.53
CA LEU A 126 -7.56 -24.80 6.89
C LEU A 126 -8.90 -24.73 7.62
N LEU A 127 -9.35 -25.85 8.21
CA LEU A 127 -10.59 -25.90 8.99
C LEU A 127 -10.50 -25.01 10.23
N GLU A 128 -9.37 -25.00 10.93
CA GLU A 128 -9.12 -24.12 12.08
C GLU A 128 -9.22 -22.64 11.65
N ALA A 129 -8.59 -22.28 10.53
CA ALA A 129 -8.65 -20.93 9.99
C ALA A 129 -10.08 -20.51 9.61
N LYS A 130 -10.83 -21.39 8.92
CA LYS A 130 -12.22 -21.13 8.53
C LYS A 130 -13.13 -20.98 9.74
N GLN A 131 -12.99 -21.85 10.74
CA GLN A 131 -13.76 -21.79 11.97
C GLN A 131 -13.51 -20.48 12.72
N ALA A 132 -12.24 -20.10 12.87
CA ALA A 132 -11.85 -18.84 13.53
C ALA A 132 -12.42 -17.59 12.84
N LEU A 133 -12.53 -17.61 11.51
CA LEU A 133 -13.05 -16.50 10.70
C LEU A 133 -14.58 -16.55 10.49
N GLY A 134 -15.23 -17.63 10.94
CA GLY A 134 -16.68 -17.84 10.79
C GLY A 134 -17.11 -18.21 9.36
N TYR A 135 -16.27 -18.92 8.60
CA TYR A 135 -16.61 -19.41 7.25
C TYR A 135 -17.15 -20.84 7.26
N PRO A 136 -17.94 -21.24 6.25
CA PRO A 136 -18.37 -22.63 6.08
C PRO A 136 -17.16 -23.57 6.00
N LEU A 137 -17.25 -24.70 6.71
CA LEU A 137 -16.18 -25.71 6.76
C LEU A 137 -16.08 -26.55 5.49
N ALA A 138 -17.12 -26.53 4.65
CA ALA A 138 -17.12 -27.19 3.36
C ALA A 138 -16.00 -26.64 2.45
N PRO A 139 -15.45 -27.45 1.53
CA PRO A 139 -14.50 -26.98 0.53
C PRO A 139 -15.08 -25.82 -0.27
N SER A 140 -14.28 -24.79 -0.53
CA SER A 140 -14.75 -23.64 -1.30
C SER A 140 -15.08 -23.99 -2.76
N GLU A 141 -14.51 -25.07 -3.28
CA GLU A 141 -14.79 -25.57 -4.63
C GLU A 141 -16.27 -25.92 -4.84
N THR A 142 -17.00 -26.29 -3.78
CA THR A 142 -18.43 -26.60 -3.84
C THR A 142 -19.32 -25.36 -3.70
N LEU A 143 -18.75 -24.16 -3.62
CA LEU A 143 -19.51 -22.90 -3.55
C LEU A 143 -19.89 -22.46 -4.97
N GLY A 144 -21.19 -22.46 -5.29
CA GLY A 144 -21.70 -21.88 -6.55
C GLY A 144 -22.26 -22.88 -7.57
N ASP A 145 -22.55 -24.12 -7.18
CA ASP A 145 -23.11 -25.13 -8.11
C ASP A 145 -24.58 -24.87 -8.52
N ASP A 146 -25.23 -23.84 -7.95
CA ASP A 146 -26.66 -23.52 -8.19
C ASP A 146 -26.90 -22.55 -9.37
N ASP A 147 -25.89 -21.78 -9.81
CA ASP A 147 -26.01 -20.83 -10.93
C ASP A 147 -24.97 -21.21 -12.00
N GLY A 148 -25.42 -21.73 -13.15
CA GLY A 148 -24.64 -22.41 -14.19
C GLY A 148 -23.56 -21.62 -14.95
N ASP A 149 -22.76 -20.82 -14.26
CA ASP A 149 -21.58 -20.09 -14.77
C ASP A 149 -20.35 -20.46 -13.92
N ASP A 150 -19.90 -21.72 -14.08
CA ASP A 150 -18.94 -22.44 -13.23
C ASP A 150 -17.60 -21.68 -12.99
N ASP A 151 -17.10 -20.90 -13.94
CA ASP A 151 -15.76 -20.29 -13.84
C ASP A 151 -15.75 -18.86 -13.27
N CYS A 152 -16.92 -18.30 -12.91
CA CYS A 152 -17.05 -16.88 -12.58
C CYS A 152 -17.10 -16.57 -11.08
N CYS A 153 -17.26 -17.56 -10.19
CA CYS A 153 -17.38 -17.33 -8.75
C CYS A 153 -16.01 -17.15 -8.07
N PRO A 154 -15.65 -15.94 -7.56
CA PRO A 154 -14.36 -15.72 -6.91
C PRO A 154 -14.17 -16.53 -5.62
N ALA A 155 -15.27 -16.85 -4.94
CA ALA A 155 -15.28 -17.57 -3.66
C ALA A 155 -14.70 -18.99 -3.76
N ARG A 156 -14.76 -19.64 -4.93
CA ARG A 156 -14.17 -20.98 -5.15
C ARG A 156 -12.68 -21.05 -4.88
N HIS A 157 -11.98 -19.92 -5.04
CA HIS A 157 -10.53 -19.81 -4.83
C HIS A 157 -10.14 -19.47 -3.39
N PHE A 158 -11.11 -19.30 -2.49
CA PHE A 158 -10.86 -18.82 -1.14
C PHE A 158 -9.92 -19.72 -0.36
N ASP A 159 -10.06 -21.04 -0.46
CA ASP A 159 -9.19 -22.01 0.23
C ASP A 159 -7.73 -21.89 -0.17
N VAL A 160 -7.46 -21.75 -1.47
CA VAL A 160 -6.11 -21.55 -2.01
C VAL A 160 -5.54 -20.21 -1.55
N LEU A 161 -6.33 -19.14 -1.59
CA LEU A 161 -5.87 -17.81 -1.18
C LEU A 161 -5.67 -17.72 0.35
N LEU A 162 -6.50 -18.40 1.13
CA LEU A 162 -6.38 -18.50 2.58
C LEU A 162 -5.13 -19.29 2.96
N TYR A 163 -4.86 -20.42 2.31
CA TYR A 163 -3.60 -21.14 2.43
C TYR A 163 -2.42 -20.19 2.18
N LEU A 164 -2.39 -19.49 1.03
CA LEU A 164 -1.33 -18.56 0.67
C LEU A 164 -1.17 -17.42 1.68
N ALA A 165 -2.25 -16.95 2.30
CA ALA A 165 -2.20 -15.90 3.31
C ALA A 165 -1.34 -16.29 4.53
N PHE A 166 -1.37 -17.56 4.95
CA PHE A 166 -0.57 -18.07 6.06
C PHE A 166 0.88 -18.46 5.67
N GLN A 167 1.22 -18.50 4.37
CA GLN A 167 2.56 -18.86 3.89
C GLN A 167 3.59 -17.72 3.97
N HIS A 168 3.68 -17.08 5.15
CA HIS A 168 4.61 -15.99 5.41
C HIS A 168 6.08 -16.44 5.38
N LEU A 169 6.95 -15.46 5.11
CA LEU A 169 8.39 -15.64 5.08
C LEU A 169 8.98 -15.48 6.48
N ASP A 170 9.16 -16.58 7.20
CA ASP A 170 10.03 -16.55 8.36
C ASP A 170 11.51 -16.70 7.92
N THR A 171 12.39 -15.96 8.58
CA THR A 171 13.83 -15.90 8.27
C THR A 171 14.52 -17.25 8.48
N SER A 172 13.97 -18.09 9.36
CA SER A 172 14.41 -19.46 9.64
C SER A 172 13.96 -20.47 8.55
N CYS A 173 12.84 -20.21 7.88
CA CYS A 173 12.11 -21.14 7.03
C CYS A 173 12.23 -20.81 5.52
N GLU A 174 13.12 -19.88 5.15
CA GLU A 174 13.26 -19.38 3.77
C GLU A 174 13.63 -20.45 2.73
N ARG A 175 14.15 -21.60 3.18
CA ARG A 175 14.72 -22.67 2.34
C ARG A 175 13.77 -23.81 1.99
N THR A 176 12.65 -23.99 2.68
CA THR A 176 11.77 -25.15 2.52
C THR A 176 10.58 -24.91 1.58
N ARG A 177 10.10 -23.67 1.44
CA ARG A 177 8.90 -23.36 0.63
C ARG A 177 9.19 -23.03 -0.83
N THR A 178 8.29 -23.44 -1.72
CA THR A 178 8.40 -23.18 -3.16
C THR A 178 8.29 -21.69 -3.48
N ARG A 179 8.96 -21.26 -4.56
CA ARG A 179 9.03 -19.84 -4.95
C ARG A 179 7.65 -19.25 -5.30
N HIS A 180 6.76 -20.03 -5.92
CA HIS A 180 5.45 -19.55 -6.36
C HIS A 180 4.51 -19.31 -5.17
N VAL A 181 4.56 -20.15 -4.13
CA VAL A 181 3.81 -19.94 -2.87
C VAL A 181 4.26 -18.67 -2.16
N ARG A 182 5.58 -18.46 -2.02
CA ARG A 182 6.15 -17.22 -1.47
C ARG A 182 5.70 -15.98 -2.25
N SER A 183 5.63 -16.10 -3.57
CA SER A 183 5.17 -15.02 -4.44
C SER A 183 3.70 -14.71 -4.19
N GLY A 184 2.83 -15.73 -4.18
CA GLY A 184 1.40 -15.61 -3.89
C GLY A 184 1.12 -14.91 -2.57
N HIS A 185 1.72 -15.38 -1.47
CA HIS A 185 1.63 -14.72 -0.16
C HIS A 185 2.01 -13.25 -0.23
N SER A 186 3.18 -12.94 -0.81
CA SER A 186 3.67 -11.57 -0.89
C SER A 186 2.75 -10.65 -1.71
N ARG A 187 2.08 -11.17 -2.74
CA ARG A 187 1.14 -10.41 -3.58
C ARG A 187 -0.16 -10.12 -2.84
N LEU A 188 -0.70 -11.08 -2.10
CA LEU A 188 -1.85 -10.88 -1.22
C LEU A 188 -1.54 -9.87 -0.11
N TRP A 189 -0.38 -9.99 0.53
CA TRP A 189 0.10 -9.04 1.53
C TRP A 189 0.18 -7.60 0.99
N PHE A 190 0.69 -7.44 -0.23
CA PHE A 190 0.79 -6.14 -0.90
C PHE A 190 -0.60 -5.53 -1.16
N LEU A 191 -1.56 -6.33 -1.67
CA LEU A 191 -2.92 -5.86 -1.91
C LEU A 191 -3.65 -5.50 -0.61
N GLY A 192 -3.63 -6.41 0.35
CA GLY A 192 -4.43 -6.29 1.57
C GLY A 192 -4.03 -5.14 2.46
N GLN A 193 -2.79 -4.64 2.37
CA GLN A 193 -2.41 -3.38 3.01
C GLN A 193 -3.33 -2.23 2.58
N TYR A 194 -3.52 -2.03 1.28
CA TYR A 194 -4.29 -0.90 0.76
C TYR A 194 -5.80 -1.10 0.89
N VAL A 195 -6.26 -2.36 0.85
CA VAL A 195 -7.65 -2.72 1.18
C VAL A 195 -8.00 -2.28 2.60
N LEU A 196 -7.15 -2.65 3.58
CA LEU A 196 -7.37 -2.28 4.98
C LEU A 196 -7.34 -0.76 5.19
N GLU A 197 -6.37 -0.08 4.58
CA GLU A 197 -6.27 1.38 4.68
C GLU A 197 -7.50 2.09 4.10
N LEU A 198 -8.08 1.57 3.00
CA LEU A 198 -9.33 2.10 2.44
C LEU A 198 -10.53 1.78 3.33
N ALA A 199 -10.65 0.54 3.81
CA ALA A 199 -11.77 0.11 4.67
C ALA A 199 -11.90 0.99 5.92
N PHE A 200 -10.79 1.19 6.63
CA PHE A 200 -10.83 2.08 7.80
C PHE A 200 -11.05 3.55 7.44
N CYS A 201 -10.56 4.01 6.29
CA CYS A 201 -10.81 5.37 5.82
C CYS A 201 -12.31 5.61 5.59
N GLU A 202 -12.97 4.72 4.85
CA GLU A 202 -14.41 4.78 4.60
C GLU A 202 -15.24 4.69 5.88
N PHE A 203 -14.89 3.75 6.76
CA PHE A 203 -15.58 3.55 8.02
C PHE A 203 -15.48 4.78 8.94
N PHE A 204 -14.27 5.28 9.19
CA PHE A 204 -14.08 6.39 10.14
C PHE A 204 -14.60 7.73 9.61
N LEU A 205 -14.57 7.96 8.30
CA LEU A 205 -15.15 9.17 7.73
C LEU A 205 -16.67 9.20 7.93
N GLN A 206 -17.33 8.05 7.76
CA GLN A 206 -18.78 7.92 7.96
C GLN A 206 -19.16 7.92 9.44
N ARG A 207 -18.38 7.27 10.30
CA ARG A 207 -18.64 7.22 11.75
C ARG A 207 -18.40 8.56 12.45
N TYR A 208 -17.34 9.30 12.05
CA TYR A 208 -16.98 10.60 12.64
C TYR A 208 -17.00 11.70 11.57
N PRO A 209 -18.18 12.13 11.11
CA PRO A 209 -18.32 13.15 10.06
C PRO A 209 -17.75 14.52 10.48
N ARG A 210 -17.69 14.80 11.79
CA ARG A 210 -17.24 16.07 12.37
C ARG A 210 -15.75 16.14 12.68
N GLU A 211 -15.05 15.00 12.69
CA GLU A 211 -13.61 14.98 12.98
C GLU A 211 -12.78 15.31 11.73
N SER A 212 -11.61 15.90 11.91
CA SER A 212 -10.64 16.02 10.80
C SER A 212 -9.97 14.67 10.52
N PRO A 213 -9.32 14.49 9.34
CA PRO A 213 -8.62 13.24 9.03
C PRO A 213 -7.45 12.90 9.97
N GLY A 214 -6.90 13.86 10.72
CA GLY A 214 -5.78 13.63 11.65
C GLY A 214 -6.09 12.61 12.75
N PRO A 215 -7.10 12.87 13.60
CA PRO A 215 -7.63 11.90 14.57
C PRO A 215 -7.92 10.51 13.98
N MET A 216 -8.53 10.45 12.79
CA MET A 216 -8.85 9.18 12.13
C MET A 216 -7.60 8.37 11.81
N ARG A 217 -6.53 9.02 11.32
CA ARG A 217 -5.25 8.34 11.05
C ARG A 217 -4.60 7.79 12.33
N GLU A 218 -4.78 8.46 13.47
CA GLU A 218 -4.31 7.97 14.77
C GLU A 218 -5.07 6.71 15.20
N ARG A 219 -6.41 6.70 15.06
CA ARG A 219 -7.25 5.52 15.32
C ARG A 219 -6.82 4.32 14.47
N VAL A 220 -6.63 4.54 13.17
CA VAL A 220 -6.13 3.50 12.25
C VAL A 220 -4.76 2.98 12.68
N PHE A 221 -3.82 3.88 13.00
CA PHE A 221 -2.48 3.48 13.44
C PHE A 221 -2.50 2.68 14.75
N ALA A 222 -3.41 2.99 15.67
CA ALA A 222 -3.58 2.24 16.91
C ALA A 222 -4.12 0.82 16.65
N LEU A 223 -5.15 0.70 15.80
CA LEU A 223 -5.80 -0.59 15.49
C LEU A 223 -4.91 -1.54 14.68
N ILE A 224 -4.33 -1.05 13.58
CA ILE A 224 -3.52 -1.88 12.65
C ILE A 224 -2.01 -1.58 12.72
N GLY A 225 -1.57 -0.96 13.82
CA GLY A 225 -0.16 -0.75 14.11
C GLY A 225 0.58 -2.07 14.30
N LYS A 226 1.91 -2.05 14.07
CA LYS A 226 2.77 -3.24 14.21
C LYS A 226 2.65 -3.93 15.58
N ARG A 227 2.31 -3.17 16.63
CA ARG A 227 2.17 -3.65 18.01
C ARG A 227 0.82 -4.29 18.29
N ALA A 228 -0.23 -3.87 17.58
CA ALA A 228 -1.60 -4.32 17.82
C ALA A 228 -1.91 -5.61 17.07
N ILE A 229 -1.40 -5.77 15.84
CA ILE A 229 -1.68 -6.93 14.99
C ILE A 229 -1.44 -8.29 15.68
N PRO A 230 -0.32 -8.54 16.40
CA PRO A 230 -0.14 -9.81 17.10
C PRO A 230 -1.23 -10.09 18.15
N LYS A 231 -1.76 -9.05 18.81
CA LYS A 231 -2.86 -9.18 19.77
C LYS A 231 -4.15 -9.60 19.08
N TRP A 232 -4.45 -9.00 17.93
CA TRP A 232 -5.63 -9.35 17.14
C TRP A 232 -5.57 -10.77 16.59
N LEU A 233 -4.41 -11.21 16.08
CA LEU A 233 -4.23 -12.60 15.65
C LEU A 233 -4.40 -13.60 16.82
N LYS A 234 -3.99 -13.22 18.03
CA LYS A 234 -4.22 -14.03 19.22
C LYS A 234 -5.70 -14.04 19.61
N ALA A 235 -6.37 -12.89 19.57
CA ALA A 235 -7.81 -12.76 19.87
C ALA A 235 -8.69 -13.58 18.93
N ALA A 236 -8.32 -13.65 17.65
CA ALA A 236 -8.99 -14.50 16.65
C ALA A 236 -8.51 -15.97 16.69
N SER A 237 -7.67 -16.37 17.65
CA SER A 237 -7.10 -17.73 17.74
C SER A 237 -6.29 -18.19 16.51
N LEU A 238 -5.80 -17.28 15.68
CA LEU A 238 -5.02 -17.59 14.47
C LEU A 238 -3.51 -17.67 14.71
N HIS A 239 -3.05 -17.32 15.91
CA HIS A 239 -1.63 -17.23 16.25
C HIS A 239 -0.86 -18.54 16.07
N ASN A 240 -1.48 -19.70 16.35
CA ASN A 240 -0.85 -21.02 16.18
C ASN A 240 -0.58 -21.35 14.70
N LEU A 241 -1.43 -20.87 13.78
CA LEU A 241 -1.21 -21.02 12.34
C LEU A 241 -0.06 -20.16 11.82
N VAL A 242 0.19 -19.03 12.48
CA VAL A 242 1.32 -18.14 12.15
C VAL A 242 2.61 -18.64 12.79
N PHE A 243 2.55 -19.14 14.03
CA PHE A 243 3.72 -19.60 14.76
C PHE A 243 3.46 -21.00 15.34
N PRO A 244 3.63 -22.07 14.53
CA PRO A 244 3.25 -23.43 14.96
C PRO A 244 4.07 -23.96 16.14
N TYR A 245 5.32 -23.50 16.28
CA TYR A 245 6.27 -24.02 17.27
C TYR A 245 6.64 -23.02 18.36
N ASP A 246 6.28 -21.75 18.19
CA ASP A 246 6.73 -20.66 19.06
C ASP A 246 5.55 -20.06 19.83
N ASP A 247 5.77 -19.79 21.12
CA ASP A 247 4.82 -19.05 21.95
C ASP A 247 4.92 -17.55 21.67
N LEU A 248 3.85 -16.98 21.10
CA LEU A 248 3.77 -15.58 20.66
C LEU A 248 4.14 -14.56 21.75
N ASP A 249 3.89 -14.88 23.03
CA ASP A 249 4.18 -13.96 24.13
C ASP A 249 5.68 -13.94 24.49
N LYS A 250 6.39 -15.05 24.23
CA LYS A 250 7.82 -15.22 24.53
C LYS A 250 8.72 -14.77 23.37
N MET A 251 8.17 -14.63 22.17
CA MET A 251 8.92 -14.22 20.98
C MET A 251 9.47 -12.80 21.07
N ILE A 252 10.67 -12.62 20.51
CA ILE A 252 11.27 -11.30 20.35
C ILE A 252 10.41 -10.46 19.39
N ARG A 253 10.15 -9.22 19.78
CA ARG A 253 9.30 -8.28 19.03
C ARG A 253 9.67 -8.14 17.55
N LYS A 254 10.98 -8.13 17.25
CA LYS A 254 11.51 -8.00 15.88
C LYS A 254 11.13 -9.18 14.99
N ASP A 255 11.00 -10.37 15.58
CA ASP A 255 10.72 -11.61 14.84
C ASP A 255 9.22 -11.88 14.82
N ARG A 256 8.47 -11.43 15.84
CA ARG A 256 7.01 -11.54 15.92
C ARG A 256 6.24 -10.57 15.02
N GLU A 257 6.58 -9.28 15.06
CA GLU A 257 5.74 -8.25 14.41
C GLU A 257 5.69 -8.35 12.87
N PRO A 258 6.79 -8.61 12.14
CA PRO A 258 6.76 -8.66 10.68
C PRO A 258 5.93 -9.83 10.11
N PRO A 259 6.08 -11.09 10.57
CA PRO A 259 5.24 -12.21 10.15
C PRO A 259 3.76 -11.99 10.44
N ALA A 260 3.43 -11.58 11.67
CA ALA A 260 2.06 -11.28 12.09
C ALA A 260 1.42 -10.23 11.16
N LYS A 261 2.15 -9.14 10.88
CA LYS A 261 1.70 -8.11 9.94
C LYS A 261 1.54 -8.64 8.53
N ALA A 262 2.44 -9.52 8.09
CA ALA A 262 2.42 -10.08 6.75
C ALA A 262 1.18 -10.94 6.51
N VAL A 263 0.90 -11.87 7.43
CA VAL A 263 -0.28 -12.73 7.40
C VAL A 263 -1.55 -11.91 7.53
N PHE A 264 -1.61 -10.98 8.48
CA PHE A 264 -2.81 -10.16 8.69
C PHE A 264 -3.21 -9.40 7.42
N TRP A 265 -2.27 -8.71 6.76
CA TRP A 265 -2.59 -8.05 5.50
C TRP A 265 -2.92 -9.04 4.38
N ALA A 266 -2.19 -10.16 4.26
CA ALA A 266 -2.47 -11.15 3.22
C ALA A 266 -3.87 -11.75 3.33
N LEU A 267 -4.36 -11.96 4.56
CA LEU A 267 -5.69 -12.49 4.87
C LEU A 267 -6.78 -11.56 4.35
N PHE A 268 -6.65 -10.25 4.58
CA PHE A 268 -7.59 -9.26 4.02
C PHE A 268 -7.46 -9.07 2.51
N GLY A 269 -6.27 -9.30 1.94
CA GLY A 269 -6.10 -9.39 0.50
C GLY A 269 -6.90 -10.55 -0.12
N ALA A 270 -6.89 -11.72 0.53
CA ALA A 270 -7.66 -12.88 0.09
C ALA A 270 -9.18 -12.65 0.20
N ILE A 271 -9.63 -12.17 1.37
CA ILE A 271 -11.06 -11.88 1.61
C ILE A 271 -11.59 -10.86 0.60
N TYR A 272 -10.83 -9.80 0.34
CA TYR A 272 -11.23 -8.77 -0.63
C TYR A 272 -11.42 -9.33 -2.04
N LEU A 273 -10.53 -10.21 -2.48
CA LEU A 273 -10.61 -10.81 -3.82
C LEU A 273 -11.80 -11.76 -3.96
N CYS A 274 -12.15 -12.50 -2.89
CA CYS A 274 -13.23 -13.48 -2.93
C CYS A 274 -14.62 -12.88 -2.68
N PHE A 275 -14.73 -11.91 -1.75
CA PHE A 275 -16.02 -11.46 -1.21
C PHE A 275 -16.21 -9.94 -1.22
N GLY A 276 -15.15 -9.16 -1.51
CA GLY A 276 -15.20 -7.69 -1.57
C GLY A 276 -15.14 -6.99 -0.21
N MET A 277 -15.42 -5.67 -0.21
CA MET A 277 -15.30 -4.81 0.98
C MET A 277 -16.28 -5.13 2.13
N PRO A 278 -17.56 -5.49 1.89
CA PRO A 278 -18.48 -5.82 2.99
C PRO A 278 -17.95 -6.89 3.94
N GLU A 279 -17.32 -7.91 3.37
CA GLU A 279 -16.74 -9.03 4.12
C GLU A 279 -15.47 -8.63 4.89
N VAL A 280 -14.70 -7.68 4.37
CA VAL A 280 -13.56 -7.08 5.09
C VAL A 280 -14.03 -6.44 6.40
N TYR A 281 -15.16 -5.71 6.37
CA TYR A 281 -15.74 -5.12 7.58
C TYR A 281 -16.19 -6.19 8.58
N ARG A 282 -16.91 -7.22 8.10
CA ARG A 282 -17.35 -8.34 8.94
C ARG A 282 -16.17 -8.98 9.67
N VAL A 283 -15.13 -9.36 8.94
CA VAL A 283 -13.97 -10.04 9.54
C VAL A 283 -13.22 -9.11 10.50
N LEU A 284 -13.04 -7.82 10.17
CA LEU A 284 -12.38 -6.86 11.07
C LEU A 284 -13.08 -6.71 12.42
N PHE A 285 -14.41 -6.53 12.40
CA PHE A 285 -15.14 -6.15 13.61
C PHE A 285 -15.82 -7.31 14.32
N GLU A 286 -16.22 -8.36 13.60
CA GLU A 286 -16.86 -9.55 14.17
C GLU A 286 -15.84 -10.63 14.53
N ALA A 287 -15.02 -11.08 13.57
CA ALA A 287 -14.08 -12.19 13.80
C ALA A 287 -12.87 -11.75 14.64
N PHE A 288 -12.29 -10.58 14.34
CA PHE A 288 -11.18 -10.04 15.12
C PHE A 288 -11.63 -9.24 16.36
N GLY A 289 -12.92 -8.90 16.46
CA GLY A 289 -13.48 -8.18 17.62
C GLY A 289 -12.87 -6.79 17.83
N MET A 290 -12.45 -6.09 16.76
CA MET A 290 -11.82 -4.77 16.90
C MET A 290 -12.83 -3.75 17.40
N ASP A 291 -12.55 -3.11 18.53
CA ASP A 291 -13.38 -2.02 19.04
C ASP A 291 -12.79 -0.64 18.63
N PRO A 292 -13.47 0.14 17.77
CA PRO A 292 -13.02 1.48 17.43
C PRO A 292 -13.11 2.48 18.60
N GLU A 293 -13.83 2.14 19.67
CA GLU A 293 -13.99 2.99 20.85
C GLU A 293 -13.01 2.68 21.99
N ASP A 294 -12.18 1.64 21.87
CA ASP A 294 -11.17 1.28 22.86
C ASP A 294 -10.28 2.50 23.21
N GLU A 295 -10.07 2.75 24.51
CA GLU A 295 -9.25 3.87 25.03
C GLU A 295 -7.86 3.92 24.39
N SER A 296 -7.27 2.75 24.12
CA SER A 296 -5.95 2.64 23.49
C SER A 296 -5.92 3.15 22.04
N CYS A 297 -7.08 3.25 21.41
CA CYS A 297 -7.27 3.69 20.04
C CYS A 297 -7.79 5.12 19.93
N GLN A 298 -8.14 5.77 21.05
CA GLN A 298 -8.64 7.13 21.02
C GLN A 298 -7.54 8.13 20.64
N PRO A 299 -7.82 9.05 19.70
CA PRO A 299 -6.86 10.05 19.26
C PRO A 299 -6.61 11.07 20.37
N LYS A 300 -5.51 11.83 20.24
CA LYS A 300 -5.25 12.94 21.15
C LYS A 300 -6.39 13.96 21.05
N LEU A 301 -6.86 14.44 22.19
CA LEU A 301 -7.90 15.46 22.27
C LEU A 301 -7.47 16.72 21.50
N ARG A 302 -8.33 17.20 20.62
CA ARG A 302 -8.14 18.40 19.80
C ARG A 302 -9.40 19.24 19.85
N ARG A 303 -9.28 20.53 19.52
CA ARG A 303 -10.45 21.39 19.32
C ARG A 303 -11.36 20.77 18.27
N GLN A 304 -12.55 20.35 18.69
CA GLN A 304 -13.62 19.96 17.77
C GLN A 304 -14.29 21.24 17.27
N LEU A 305 -14.51 21.31 15.97
CA LEU A 305 -15.26 22.39 15.36
C LEU A 305 -16.73 21.98 15.32
N GLU A 306 -17.62 22.92 15.66
CA GLU A 306 -19.05 22.69 15.51
C GLU A 306 -19.38 22.61 14.03
N ASP A 307 -20.02 21.51 13.64
CA ASP A 307 -20.58 21.32 12.32
C ASP A 307 -22.04 21.77 12.40
N VAL A 308 -22.26 23.07 12.16
CA VAL A 308 -23.58 23.73 12.25
C VAL A 308 -24.51 23.26 11.13
N ASP A 309 -23.95 22.78 10.02
CA ASP A 309 -24.71 22.20 8.92
C ASP A 309 -25.09 20.74 9.26
N TYR A 310 -26.29 20.58 9.82
CA TYR A 310 -26.96 19.32 10.17
C TYR A 310 -26.50 18.18 9.24
N VAL A 311 -25.60 17.33 9.76
CA VAL A 311 -25.23 16.09 9.07
C VAL A 311 -26.54 15.36 8.83
N SER A 312 -26.73 14.68 7.69
CA SER A 312 -27.99 13.96 7.38
C SER A 312 -28.55 13.28 8.64
N VAL A 313 -29.85 13.35 8.89
CA VAL A 313 -30.52 12.91 10.15
C VAL A 313 -29.99 11.57 10.68
N GLU A 314 -29.60 10.67 9.78
CA GLU A 314 -28.93 9.38 10.05
C GLU A 314 -27.66 9.47 10.93
N PHE A 315 -26.90 10.57 10.85
CA PHE A 315 -25.62 10.77 11.55
C PHE A 315 -25.75 11.65 12.81
N GLU A 316 -26.92 12.25 13.05
CA GLU A 316 -27.13 13.16 14.19
C GLU A 316 -27.54 12.45 15.46
N LYS A 317 -28.33 11.40 15.33
CA LYS A 317 -28.94 10.70 16.48
C LYS A 317 -28.11 9.51 16.96
N ARG A 318 -27.26 8.95 16.10
CA ARG A 318 -26.49 7.72 16.39
C ARG A 318 -25.19 7.68 15.58
N GLN A 319 -24.13 7.18 16.20
CA GLN A 319 -22.91 6.80 15.49
C GLN A 319 -23.16 5.52 14.67
N LEU A 320 -22.81 5.54 13.40
CA LEU A 320 -22.95 4.37 12.52
C LEU A 320 -22.14 3.18 13.04
N THR A 321 -22.77 2.01 13.05
CA THR A 321 -22.06 0.75 13.29
C THR A 321 -21.38 0.26 12.02
N TRP A 322 -20.48 -0.71 12.15
CA TRP A 322 -19.86 -1.31 10.97
C TRP A 322 -20.87 -2.10 10.13
N GLN A 323 -21.90 -2.69 10.76
CA GLN A 323 -22.97 -3.38 10.04
C GLN A 323 -23.76 -2.40 9.16
N ASP A 324 -24.02 -1.19 9.67
CA ASP A 324 -24.73 -0.14 8.91
C ASP A 324 -23.94 0.29 7.67
N VAL A 325 -22.60 0.28 7.76
CA VAL A 325 -21.71 0.61 6.62
C VAL A 325 -21.60 -0.56 5.65
N ALA A 326 -21.42 -1.79 6.15
CA ALA A 326 -21.23 -2.98 5.32
C ALA A 326 -22.50 -3.41 4.57
N ALA A 327 -23.67 -3.29 5.20
CA ALA A 327 -24.95 -3.66 4.62
C ALA A 327 -25.55 -2.58 3.71
N TYR A 328 -24.94 -1.38 3.66
CA TYR A 328 -25.48 -0.27 2.90
C TYR A 328 -25.44 -0.56 1.39
N ARG A 329 -26.63 -0.68 0.81
CA ARG A 329 -26.82 -0.68 -0.64
C ARG A 329 -27.44 0.66 -1.04
N PRO A 330 -26.79 1.45 -1.92
CA PRO A 330 -27.39 2.67 -2.40
C PRO A 330 -28.71 2.37 -3.13
N PRO A 331 -29.73 3.24 -3.02
CA PRO A 331 -30.96 3.11 -3.79
C PRO A 331 -30.69 3.01 -5.30
N PRO A 332 -31.58 2.38 -6.09
CA PRO A 332 -31.40 2.25 -7.54
C PRO A 332 -31.30 3.61 -8.25
N ASP A 333 -31.97 4.64 -7.71
CA ASP A 333 -31.96 6.01 -8.22
C ASP A 333 -30.94 6.91 -7.50
N ALA A 334 -29.94 6.31 -6.84
CA ALA A 334 -28.92 7.08 -6.15
C ALA A 334 -28.11 7.94 -7.13
N LEU A 335 -27.95 9.22 -6.79
CA LEU A 335 -27.13 10.15 -7.56
C LEU A 335 -25.66 9.73 -7.62
N PHE A 336 -25.15 9.04 -6.60
CA PHE A 336 -23.73 8.74 -6.43
C PHE A 336 -23.50 7.25 -6.20
N ALA A 337 -22.30 6.78 -6.56
CA ALA A 337 -21.82 5.44 -6.24
C ALA A 337 -21.72 5.21 -4.72
N HIS A 338 -21.21 6.20 -3.97
CA HIS A 338 -21.09 6.15 -2.50
C HIS A 338 -21.73 7.37 -1.82
N PRO A 339 -23.09 7.44 -1.73
CA PRO A 339 -23.78 8.62 -1.22
C PRO A 339 -23.44 8.99 0.23
N ARG A 340 -23.32 8.00 1.12
CA ARG A 340 -22.94 8.24 2.52
C ARG A 340 -21.53 8.79 2.66
N LEU A 341 -20.58 8.22 1.92
CA LEU A 341 -19.20 8.70 1.90
C LEU A 341 -19.10 10.10 1.32
N PHE A 342 -19.85 10.38 0.24
CA PHE A 342 -19.95 11.73 -0.33
C PHE A 342 -20.42 12.74 0.72
N ARG A 343 -21.53 12.48 1.42
CA ARG A 343 -22.06 13.36 2.49
C ARG A 343 -21.14 13.48 3.70
N ALA A 344 -20.36 12.44 3.98
CA ALA A 344 -19.34 12.49 5.00
C ALA A 344 -18.18 13.43 4.60
N CYS A 345 -17.89 13.59 3.31
CA CYS A 345 -16.78 14.43 2.84
C CYS A 345 -17.21 15.84 2.44
N VAL A 346 -18.40 15.98 1.84
CA VAL A 346 -18.94 17.23 1.31
C VAL A 346 -20.07 17.70 2.23
N PRO A 347 -20.01 18.93 2.76
CA PRO A 347 -21.05 19.44 3.65
C PRO A 347 -22.37 19.68 2.88
N PRO A 348 -23.53 19.48 3.53
CA PRO A 348 -24.79 19.91 2.95
C PRO A 348 -24.83 21.44 2.86
N GLY A 349 -25.71 21.99 2.03
CA GLY A 349 -25.77 23.44 1.86
C GLY A 349 -24.75 24.02 0.88
N MET A 350 -23.94 23.19 0.22
CA MET A 350 -22.99 23.64 -0.80
C MET A 350 -23.65 24.39 -1.97
N HIS A 351 -24.94 24.15 -2.21
CA HIS A 351 -25.74 24.93 -3.17
C HIS A 351 -25.77 26.43 -2.87
N ARG A 352 -25.60 26.86 -1.60
CA ARG A 352 -25.52 28.28 -1.20
C ARG A 352 -24.32 28.99 -1.82
N PHE A 353 -23.30 28.23 -2.21
CA PHE A 353 -22.08 28.76 -2.82
C PHE A 353 -22.15 28.75 -4.36
N ARG A 354 -23.28 28.38 -4.98
CA ARG A 354 -23.44 28.47 -6.44
C ARG A 354 -23.37 29.92 -6.92
N GLY A 355 -22.94 30.10 -8.16
CA GLY A 355 -22.88 31.43 -8.79
C GLY A 355 -21.75 32.32 -8.26
N ASN A 356 -20.81 31.76 -7.51
CA ASN A 356 -19.57 32.46 -7.19
C ASN A 356 -18.67 32.56 -8.45
N ILE A 357 -17.67 33.45 -8.40
CA ILE A 357 -16.75 33.70 -9.53
C ILE A 357 -16.03 32.42 -9.99
N TRP A 358 -15.63 31.56 -9.04
CA TRP A 358 -14.96 30.29 -9.37
C TRP A 358 -15.89 29.32 -10.10
N ASP A 359 -17.16 29.25 -9.70
CA ASP A 359 -18.21 28.42 -10.28
C ASP A 359 -18.57 28.84 -11.72
N PHE A 360 -18.47 30.14 -12.01
CA PHE A 360 -18.70 30.67 -13.36
C PHE A 360 -17.46 30.51 -14.26
N ASP A 361 -16.28 30.96 -13.81
CA ASP A 361 -15.09 31.07 -14.66
C ASP A 361 -14.22 29.81 -14.71
N ASN A 362 -14.09 29.11 -13.59
CA ASN A 362 -13.10 28.05 -13.41
C ASN A 362 -13.72 26.66 -13.54
N ARG A 363 -14.90 26.44 -12.97
CA ARG A 363 -15.59 25.13 -13.01
C ARG A 363 -15.71 24.58 -14.44
N PRO A 364 -16.17 25.32 -15.48
CA PRO A 364 -16.28 24.77 -16.82
C PRO A 364 -14.94 24.30 -17.40
N LYS A 365 -13.86 25.05 -17.12
CA LYS A 365 -12.49 24.72 -17.58
C LYS A 365 -11.97 23.46 -16.89
N VAL A 366 -12.18 23.35 -15.58
CA VAL A 366 -11.80 22.17 -14.79
C VAL A 366 -12.58 20.94 -15.26
N MET A 367 -13.91 21.05 -15.40
CA MET A 367 -14.76 19.94 -15.86
C MET A 367 -14.34 19.46 -17.26
N ASN A 368 -14.12 20.37 -18.20
CA ASN A 368 -13.65 20.04 -19.54
C ASN A 368 -12.29 19.32 -19.51
N THR A 369 -11.34 19.82 -18.72
CA THR A 369 -10.00 19.22 -18.59
C THR A 369 -10.04 17.80 -18.00
N LEU A 370 -10.98 17.55 -17.08
CA LEU A 370 -11.18 16.24 -16.46
C LEU A 370 -12.08 15.30 -17.29
N GLY A 371 -12.66 15.78 -18.38
CA GLY A 371 -13.56 15.00 -19.26
C GLY A 371 -14.96 14.79 -18.66
N TYR A 372 -15.47 15.76 -17.89
CA TYR A 372 -16.84 15.77 -17.39
C TYR A 372 -17.74 16.72 -18.20
N PRO A 373 -19.05 16.46 -18.29
CA PRO A 373 -19.78 15.32 -17.71
C PRO A 373 -19.50 14.00 -18.44
N LEU A 374 -19.61 12.87 -17.73
CA LEU A 374 -19.49 11.55 -18.35
C LEU A 374 -20.79 11.16 -19.06
N PRO A 375 -20.72 10.50 -20.23
CA PRO A 375 -21.91 9.96 -20.88
C PRO A 375 -22.47 8.80 -20.04
N MET A 376 -23.70 8.95 -19.57
CA MET A 376 -24.40 7.97 -18.73
C MET A 376 -25.77 7.66 -19.33
N ASN A 377 -26.16 6.38 -19.29
CA ASN A 377 -27.49 5.93 -19.67
C ASN A 377 -28.40 5.87 -18.44
N ASP A 378 -28.56 7.00 -17.74
CA ASP A 378 -29.55 7.07 -16.66
C ASP A 378 -30.97 7.05 -17.27
N ARG A 379 -31.91 6.36 -16.60
CA ARG A 379 -33.31 6.29 -17.06
C ARG A 379 -34.01 7.66 -17.05
N ILE A 380 -33.54 8.57 -16.20
CA ILE A 380 -34.13 9.87 -15.91
C ILE A 380 -33.03 10.93 -16.11
N PRO A 381 -33.15 11.85 -17.08
CA PRO A 381 -32.11 12.83 -17.38
C PRO A 381 -31.86 13.82 -16.23
N GLU A 382 -32.85 14.09 -15.40
CA GLU A 382 -32.74 14.96 -14.22
C GLU A 382 -31.74 14.43 -13.20
N ILE A 383 -31.57 13.11 -13.10
CA ILE A 383 -30.56 12.48 -12.22
C ILE A 383 -29.16 12.81 -12.72
N THR A 384 -28.94 12.72 -14.04
CA THR A 384 -27.66 13.06 -14.66
C THR A 384 -27.33 14.54 -14.42
N GLU A 385 -28.31 15.42 -14.61
CA GLU A 385 -28.15 16.86 -14.36
C GLU A 385 -27.80 17.14 -12.89
N ALA A 386 -28.59 16.61 -11.95
CA ALA A 386 -28.35 16.80 -10.52
C ALA A 386 -26.97 16.26 -10.08
N ARG A 387 -26.55 15.09 -10.60
CA ARG A 387 -25.22 14.54 -10.34
C ARG A 387 -24.11 15.46 -10.83
N ASN A 388 -24.25 16.02 -12.04
CA ASN A 388 -23.26 16.92 -12.61
C ASN A 388 -23.14 18.23 -11.82
N ILE A 389 -24.26 18.73 -11.28
CA ILE A 389 -24.22 19.93 -10.45
C ILE A 389 -23.50 19.65 -9.12
N GLU A 390 -23.81 18.54 -8.45
CA GLU A 390 -23.15 18.14 -7.21
C GLU A 390 -21.66 17.81 -7.41
N LEU A 391 -21.31 17.22 -8.56
CA LEU A 391 -19.92 17.05 -8.99
C LEU A 391 -19.20 18.40 -9.09
N GLY A 392 -19.84 19.40 -9.70
CA GLY A 392 -19.29 20.76 -9.81
C GLY A 392 -19.02 21.41 -8.45
N LEU A 393 -19.97 21.26 -7.51
CA LEU A 393 -19.81 21.73 -6.13
C LEU A 393 -18.68 20.99 -5.40
N GLY A 394 -18.62 19.67 -5.55
CA GLY A 394 -17.53 18.86 -5.00
C GLY A 394 -16.16 19.25 -5.56
N LEU A 395 -16.09 19.57 -6.86
CA LEU A 395 -14.86 20.03 -7.50
C LEU A 395 -14.39 21.34 -6.89
N GLN A 396 -15.29 22.30 -6.65
CA GLN A 396 -14.93 23.53 -5.96
C GLN A 396 -14.27 23.24 -4.60
N LEU A 397 -14.83 22.29 -3.84
CA LEU A 397 -14.27 21.88 -2.56
C LEU A 397 -12.88 21.24 -2.70
N CYS A 398 -12.64 20.43 -3.74
CA CYS A 398 -11.32 19.86 -4.03
C CYS A 398 -10.24 20.93 -4.24
N PHE A 399 -10.60 22.09 -4.79
CA PHE A 399 -9.68 23.21 -5.02
C PHE A 399 -9.60 24.18 -3.84
N LEU A 400 -10.39 23.98 -2.78
CA LEU A 400 -10.40 24.83 -1.60
C LEU A 400 -9.31 24.41 -0.61
N HIS A 401 -8.22 25.18 -0.55
CA HIS A 401 -7.09 24.88 0.33
C HIS A 401 -7.46 25.09 1.81
N PRO A 402 -6.95 24.27 2.74
CA PRO A 402 -7.31 24.38 4.15
C PRO A 402 -6.94 25.72 4.79
N SER A 403 -6.00 26.48 4.23
CA SER A 403 -5.67 27.82 4.73
C SER A 403 -6.83 28.83 4.70
N LYS A 404 -7.88 28.59 3.89
CA LYS A 404 -8.97 29.55 3.73
C LYS A 404 -10.03 29.43 4.83
N HIS A 405 -10.56 28.23 5.05
CA HIS A 405 -11.71 28.02 5.94
C HIS A 405 -11.56 26.82 6.92
N LYS A 406 -10.37 26.24 7.10
CA LYS A 406 -10.18 25.03 7.93
C LYS A 406 -10.70 25.16 9.37
N PHE A 407 -10.70 26.36 9.93
CA PHE A 407 -11.15 26.61 11.31
C PHE A 407 -12.63 27.01 11.41
N GLU A 408 -13.32 27.14 10.29
CA GLU A 408 -14.73 27.51 10.26
C GLU A 408 -15.62 26.26 10.23
N HIS A 409 -15.22 25.21 9.50
CA HIS A 409 -16.02 24.00 9.39
C HIS A 409 -15.16 22.76 9.02
N PRO A 410 -15.36 21.59 9.68
CA PRO A 410 -14.51 20.40 9.49
C PRO A 410 -14.56 19.75 8.09
N ARG A 411 -15.57 20.07 7.27
CA ARG A 411 -15.79 19.54 5.91
C ARG A 411 -15.52 20.59 4.83
N PHE A 412 -15.29 21.85 5.20
CA PHE A 412 -15.19 22.98 4.27
C PHE A 412 -13.75 23.19 3.78
N CYS A 413 -13.10 22.09 3.38
CA CYS A 413 -11.82 22.06 2.71
C CYS A 413 -11.58 20.68 2.06
N LEU A 414 -10.54 20.60 1.22
CA LEU A 414 -10.20 19.38 0.51
C LEU A 414 -9.75 18.19 1.38
N GLU A 415 -9.42 18.38 2.67
CA GLU A 415 -8.69 17.38 3.49
C GLU A 415 -9.36 16.01 3.58
N ARG A 416 -10.71 15.98 3.65
CA ARG A 416 -11.47 14.72 3.75
C ARG A 416 -11.48 13.97 2.42
N LEU A 417 -11.71 14.69 1.32
CA LEU A 417 -11.63 14.13 -0.04
C LEU A 417 -10.19 13.71 -0.38
N GLU A 418 -9.18 14.47 0.05
CA GLU A 418 -7.77 14.10 -0.06
C GLU A 418 -7.49 12.78 0.66
N TYR A 419 -8.04 12.59 1.86
CA TYR A 419 -7.81 11.37 2.63
C TYR A 419 -8.36 10.13 1.92
N VAL A 420 -9.63 10.15 1.48
CA VAL A 420 -10.23 9.06 0.69
C VAL A 420 -9.46 8.86 -0.61
N GLY A 421 -9.21 9.97 -1.31
CA GLY A 421 -8.54 10.01 -2.59
C GLY A 421 -7.15 9.40 -2.57
N GLN A 422 -6.37 9.66 -1.53
CA GLN A 422 -5.09 9.00 -1.31
C GLN A 422 -5.25 7.48 -1.21
N LYS A 423 -6.22 6.99 -0.42
CA LYS A 423 -6.41 5.54 -0.18
C LYS A 423 -6.92 4.80 -1.39
N ILE A 424 -7.88 5.38 -2.11
CA ILE A 424 -8.39 4.75 -3.34
C ILE A 424 -7.35 4.78 -4.46
N GLN A 425 -6.56 5.85 -4.57
CA GLN A 425 -5.45 5.93 -5.53
C GLN A 425 -4.42 4.84 -5.26
N ASP A 426 -4.08 4.60 -3.98
CA ASP A 426 -3.16 3.55 -3.59
C ASP A 426 -3.69 2.15 -3.98
N LEU A 427 -4.97 1.86 -3.70
CA LEU A 427 -5.60 0.58 -4.05
C LEU A 427 -5.68 0.38 -5.58
N VAL A 428 -6.14 1.38 -6.33
CA VAL A 428 -6.29 1.31 -7.80
C VAL A 428 -4.94 1.04 -8.47
N MET A 429 -3.87 1.70 -8.02
CA MET A 429 -2.53 1.44 -8.54
C MET A 429 -2.03 0.04 -8.15
N ALA A 430 -2.34 -0.44 -6.94
CA ALA A 430 -1.97 -1.78 -6.51
C ALA A 430 -2.63 -2.86 -7.38
N GLU A 431 -3.93 -2.74 -7.64
CA GLU A 431 -4.66 -3.64 -8.55
C GLU A 431 -4.06 -3.62 -9.97
N ARG A 432 -3.80 -2.43 -10.51
CA ARG A 432 -3.18 -2.24 -11.84
C ARG A 432 -1.83 -2.94 -11.93
N LEU A 433 -0.97 -2.75 -10.92
CA LEU A 433 0.37 -3.34 -10.89
C LEU A 433 0.34 -4.87 -10.78
N LEU A 434 -0.60 -5.42 -10.01
CA LEU A 434 -0.79 -6.87 -9.90
C LEU A 434 -1.17 -7.50 -11.24
N MET A 435 -2.15 -6.90 -11.93
CA MET A 435 -2.59 -7.37 -13.26
C MET A 435 -1.51 -7.19 -14.33
N LYS A 436 -0.73 -6.11 -14.27
CA LYS A 436 0.33 -5.81 -15.26
C LYS A 436 1.58 -6.68 -15.09
N HIS A 437 1.88 -7.12 -13.88
CA HIS A 437 3.11 -7.82 -13.55
C HIS A 437 2.82 -9.15 -12.84
N LEU A 438 2.33 -10.14 -13.60
CA LEU A 438 1.93 -11.46 -13.09
C LEU A 438 3.07 -12.18 -12.34
N ASP A 439 4.30 -12.11 -12.84
CA ASP A 439 5.45 -12.82 -12.25
C ASP A 439 6.16 -12.06 -11.11
N ALA A 440 5.77 -10.80 -10.86
CA ALA A 440 6.48 -9.97 -9.90
C ALA A 440 6.11 -10.31 -8.45
N PRO A 441 7.09 -10.45 -7.53
CA PRO A 441 6.80 -10.63 -6.13
C PRO A 441 6.25 -9.35 -5.50
N GLY A 442 5.43 -9.47 -4.46
CA GLY A 442 4.79 -8.34 -3.79
C GLY A 442 5.75 -7.28 -3.24
N ARG A 443 6.94 -7.68 -2.78
CA ARG A 443 7.98 -6.71 -2.35
C ARG A 443 8.44 -5.80 -3.49
N TRP A 444 8.57 -6.34 -4.70
CA TRP A 444 8.93 -5.54 -5.87
C TRP A 444 7.77 -4.63 -6.28
N LEU A 445 6.53 -5.15 -6.23
CA LEU A 445 5.32 -4.36 -6.50
C LEU A 445 5.18 -3.19 -5.53
N ALA A 446 5.42 -3.41 -4.24
CA ALA A 446 5.41 -2.37 -3.21
C ALA A 446 6.44 -1.26 -3.50
N GLU A 447 7.65 -1.63 -3.92
CA GLU A 447 8.66 -0.64 -4.30
C GLU A 447 8.26 0.14 -5.56
N LYS A 448 7.73 -0.54 -6.57
CA LYS A 448 7.25 0.10 -7.80
C LYS A 448 6.08 1.03 -7.53
N HIS A 449 5.10 0.58 -6.74
CA HIS A 449 3.96 1.37 -6.28
C HIS A 449 4.41 2.66 -5.61
N ARG A 450 5.30 2.58 -4.62
CA ARG A 450 5.86 3.75 -3.92
C ARG A 450 6.55 4.72 -4.85
N ARG A 451 7.26 4.23 -5.88
CA ARG A 451 7.96 5.08 -6.85
C ARG A 451 7.00 5.79 -7.80
N LEU A 452 5.90 5.15 -8.20
CA LEU A 452 4.89 5.74 -9.07
C LEU A 452 4.05 6.78 -8.34
N LEU A 453 3.62 6.47 -7.11
CA LEU A 453 2.76 7.34 -6.31
C LEU A 453 3.50 8.28 -5.35
N MET A 454 4.80 8.53 -5.56
CA MET A 454 5.49 9.54 -4.76
C MET A 454 4.76 10.88 -4.88
N ASN A 455 4.52 11.56 -3.76
CA ASN A 455 3.81 12.84 -3.70
C ASN A 455 4.33 13.86 -4.73
N LYS A 456 5.64 13.83 -5.05
CA LYS A 456 6.26 14.68 -6.08
C LYS A 456 5.65 14.50 -7.48
N TYR A 457 5.28 13.28 -7.86
CA TYR A 457 4.73 12.96 -9.18
C TYR A 457 3.24 13.28 -9.26
N CYS A 458 2.48 12.96 -8.22
CA CYS A 458 1.06 13.31 -8.14
C CYS A 458 0.84 14.81 -8.43
N GLY A 459 1.44 15.69 -7.64
CA GLY A 459 1.31 17.13 -7.88
C GLY A 459 1.87 17.59 -9.24
N ARG A 460 2.75 16.83 -9.89
CA ARG A 460 3.25 17.15 -11.24
C ARG A 460 2.16 16.96 -12.29
N TYR A 461 1.43 15.85 -12.27
CA TYR A 461 0.37 15.60 -13.26
C TYR A 461 -0.73 16.67 -13.22
N LEU A 462 -1.10 17.15 -12.03
CA LEU A 462 -2.03 18.27 -11.88
C LEU A 462 -1.50 19.56 -12.53
N ARG A 463 -0.20 19.84 -12.36
CA ARG A 463 0.44 21.03 -12.94
C ARG A 463 0.59 20.92 -14.45
N ASP A 464 0.90 19.74 -14.96
CA ASP A 464 1.03 19.46 -16.40
C ASP A 464 -0.33 19.62 -17.13
N LYS A 465 -1.45 19.54 -16.40
CA LYS A 465 -2.80 19.87 -16.88
C LYS A 465 -3.24 21.30 -16.59
N HIS A 466 -2.34 22.16 -16.10
CA HIS A 466 -2.61 23.55 -15.73
C HIS A 466 -3.73 23.76 -14.69
N LEU A 467 -4.14 22.69 -13.99
CA LEU A 467 -5.23 22.78 -13.00
C LEU A 467 -4.81 23.51 -11.72
N HIS A 468 -3.51 23.57 -11.43
CA HIS A 468 -2.97 24.23 -10.24
C HIS A 468 -3.29 25.73 -10.12
N HIS A 469 -3.63 26.41 -11.22
CA HIS A 469 -4.03 27.83 -11.21
C HIS A 469 -5.40 28.07 -10.56
N TYR A 470 -6.23 27.02 -10.44
CA TYR A 470 -7.58 27.13 -9.90
C TYR A 470 -7.66 26.88 -8.39
N ILE A 471 -6.51 26.68 -7.73
CA ILE A 471 -6.47 26.43 -6.28
C ILE A 471 -6.78 27.73 -5.53
N ILE A 472 -7.72 27.64 -4.61
CA ILE A 472 -8.16 28.77 -3.80
C ILE A 472 -7.40 28.75 -2.47
N TYR A 473 -6.49 29.71 -2.30
CA TYR A 473 -5.75 29.93 -1.06
C TYR A 473 -6.43 30.98 -0.17
N GLY A 474 -5.94 31.10 1.08
CA GLY A 474 -6.25 32.26 1.91
C GLY A 474 -5.40 33.44 1.47
N GLU A 475 -5.95 34.66 1.50
CA GLU A 475 -5.30 35.88 0.99
C GLU A 475 -3.90 36.08 1.59
N SER A 476 -3.74 35.81 2.88
CA SER A 476 -2.48 35.98 3.62
C SER A 476 -1.36 35.01 3.22
N VAL A 477 -1.68 33.91 2.53
CA VAL A 477 -0.71 32.86 2.19
C VAL A 477 -0.54 32.63 0.69
N GLN A 478 -1.41 33.19 -0.15
CA GLN A 478 -1.43 32.93 -1.59
C GLN A 478 -0.07 33.17 -2.25
N ASP A 479 0.54 34.34 -2.03
CA ASP A 479 1.85 34.67 -2.58
C ASP A 479 2.93 33.66 -2.20
N ARG A 480 2.88 33.13 -0.97
CA ARG A 480 3.85 32.13 -0.49
C ARG A 480 3.69 30.82 -1.26
N PHE A 481 2.47 30.39 -1.56
CA PHE A 481 2.22 29.16 -2.32
C PHE A 481 2.58 29.30 -3.81
N GLU A 482 2.44 30.49 -4.39
CA GLU A 482 2.81 30.73 -5.79
C GLU A 482 4.33 30.71 -5.99
N HIS A 483 5.08 31.39 -5.11
CA HIS A 483 6.53 31.56 -5.22
C HIS A 483 7.33 30.42 -4.58
N ASN A 484 6.82 29.76 -3.54
CA ASN A 484 7.55 28.71 -2.84
C ASN A 484 7.15 27.29 -3.30
N ARG A 485 8.02 26.67 -4.11
CA ARG A 485 7.85 25.29 -4.58
C ARG A 485 7.65 24.27 -3.46
N ARG A 486 8.25 24.47 -2.28
CA ARG A 486 8.12 23.52 -1.15
C ARG A 486 6.71 23.51 -0.57
N LEU A 487 5.99 24.62 -0.65
CA LEU A 487 4.59 24.75 -0.22
C LEU A 487 3.63 24.36 -1.35
N ARG A 488 3.93 24.79 -2.58
CA ARG A 488 3.12 24.50 -3.76
C ARG A 488 2.96 23.01 -4.04
N ASN A 489 4.07 22.27 -4.00
CA ASN A 489 4.06 20.86 -4.41
C ASN A 489 3.10 20.02 -3.53
N PRO A 490 3.17 20.04 -2.19
CA PRO A 490 2.19 19.35 -1.35
C PRO A 490 0.74 19.77 -1.64
N SER A 491 0.47 21.06 -1.81
CA SER A 491 -0.87 21.55 -2.11
C SER A 491 -1.41 21.00 -3.43
N THR A 492 -0.61 21.00 -4.51
CA THR A 492 -1.03 20.39 -5.78
C THR A 492 -1.24 18.88 -5.69
N THR A 493 -0.48 18.18 -4.83
CA THR A 493 -0.69 16.75 -4.59
C THR A 493 -2.01 16.51 -3.88
N ALA A 494 -2.30 17.32 -2.86
CA ALA A 494 -3.52 17.20 -2.06
C ALA A 494 -4.78 17.44 -2.92
N VAL A 495 -4.75 18.44 -3.79
CA VAL A 495 -5.84 18.72 -4.75
C VAL A 495 -6.06 17.55 -5.71
N GLN A 496 -4.98 16.97 -6.25
CA GLN A 496 -5.13 15.82 -7.14
C GLN A 496 -5.72 14.60 -6.43
N GLN A 497 -5.26 14.33 -5.20
CA GLN A 497 -5.84 13.27 -4.37
C GLN A 497 -7.30 13.57 -4.08
N ALA A 498 -7.65 14.82 -3.74
CA ALA A 498 -9.04 15.20 -3.52
C ALA A 498 -9.93 14.99 -4.75
N ILE A 499 -9.44 15.24 -5.97
CA ILE A 499 -10.16 14.94 -7.22
C ILE A 499 -10.42 13.43 -7.34
N HIS A 500 -9.43 12.59 -7.05
CA HIS A 500 -9.64 11.12 -7.02
C HIS A 500 -10.65 10.69 -5.94
N GLY A 501 -10.64 11.34 -4.78
CA GLY A 501 -11.61 11.08 -3.70
C GLY A 501 -13.04 11.44 -4.11
N LEU A 502 -13.21 12.59 -4.77
CA LEU A 502 -14.52 13.00 -5.29
C LEU A 502 -15.03 12.05 -6.39
N ALA A 503 -14.17 11.71 -7.35
CA ALA A 503 -14.49 10.75 -8.41
C ALA A 503 -14.90 9.39 -7.84
N TYR A 504 -14.20 8.93 -6.81
CA TYR A 504 -14.58 7.72 -6.09
C TYR A 504 -15.97 7.84 -5.47
N CYS A 505 -16.26 8.91 -4.74
CA CYS A 505 -17.56 9.10 -4.11
C CYS A 505 -18.71 9.17 -5.13
N VAL A 506 -18.51 9.83 -6.27
CA VAL A 506 -19.56 10.08 -7.27
C VAL A 506 -19.74 8.91 -8.25
N TYR A 507 -18.66 8.43 -8.87
CA TYR A 507 -18.70 7.42 -9.94
C TYR A 507 -17.99 6.10 -9.58
N GLY A 508 -17.41 6.00 -8.39
CA GLY A 508 -16.77 4.79 -7.90
C GLY A 508 -15.36 4.56 -8.45
N LYS A 509 -14.84 3.37 -8.17
CA LYS A 509 -13.48 2.94 -8.58
C LYS A 509 -13.19 3.04 -10.10
N PRO A 510 -14.14 2.80 -11.03
CA PRO A 510 -13.88 2.92 -12.47
C PRO A 510 -13.45 4.33 -12.90
N ASP A 511 -14.06 5.38 -12.36
CA ASP A 511 -13.72 6.75 -12.73
C ASP A 511 -12.36 7.17 -12.18
N VAL A 512 -11.97 6.68 -11.00
CA VAL A 512 -10.60 6.86 -10.48
C VAL A 512 -9.57 6.25 -11.43
N ARG A 513 -9.83 5.06 -11.99
CA ARG A 513 -8.94 4.44 -12.99
C ARG A 513 -8.83 5.28 -14.25
N ARG A 514 -9.96 5.79 -14.76
CA ARG A 514 -10.01 6.69 -15.92
C ARG A 514 -9.16 7.94 -15.67
N LEU A 515 -9.38 8.62 -14.55
CA LEU A 515 -8.60 9.80 -14.18
C LEU A 515 -7.11 9.50 -14.06
N MET A 516 -6.73 8.43 -13.36
CA MET A 516 -5.34 8.09 -13.14
C MET A 516 -4.60 7.68 -14.43
N PHE A 517 -5.23 6.91 -15.31
CA PHE A 517 -4.53 6.31 -16.45
C PHE A 517 -4.80 6.98 -17.79
N GLU A 518 -5.97 7.59 -17.98
CA GLU A 518 -6.33 8.24 -19.25
C GLU A 518 -6.15 9.76 -19.18
N VAL A 519 -6.53 10.39 -18.05
CA VAL A 519 -6.42 11.84 -17.91
C VAL A 519 -5.02 12.24 -17.47
N PHE A 520 -4.55 11.71 -16.33
CA PHE A 520 -3.28 12.12 -15.73
C PHE A 520 -2.07 11.28 -16.16
N ASP A 521 -2.28 10.13 -16.79
CA ASP A 521 -1.24 9.21 -17.30
C ASP A 521 -0.13 8.90 -16.27
N PHE A 522 -0.51 8.33 -15.13
CA PHE A 522 0.41 7.99 -14.03
C PHE A 522 1.51 6.98 -14.42
N GLU A 523 1.39 6.29 -15.56
CA GLU A 523 2.38 5.31 -16.01
C GLU A 523 3.52 5.94 -16.83
N GLN A 524 3.32 7.13 -17.40
CA GLN A 524 4.32 7.84 -18.19
C GLN A 524 5.28 8.63 -17.28
N VAL A 525 6.23 7.92 -16.67
CA VAL A 525 7.27 8.53 -15.78
C VAL A 525 8.39 9.24 -16.57
N GLN A 526 8.41 9.13 -17.90
CA GLN A 526 9.42 9.77 -18.74
C GLN A 526 9.05 11.21 -19.12
N PRO A 527 10.03 12.13 -19.29
CA PRO A 527 9.72 13.44 -19.86
C PRO A 527 9.13 13.24 -21.26
N LYS A 528 8.05 13.97 -21.59
CA LYS A 528 7.59 14.10 -22.96
C LYS A 528 8.78 14.52 -23.83
N ALA A 529 8.87 13.95 -25.03
CA ALA A 529 9.87 14.36 -26.00
C ALA A 529 9.77 15.88 -26.16
N VAL A 530 10.92 16.54 -26.04
CA VAL A 530 11.08 18.00 -26.27
C VAL A 530 10.76 18.31 -27.71
#